data_AF-A0A520HYQ4-F1
#
_entry.id   AF-A0A520HYQ4-F1
#
_cell.length_a   1.000
_cell.length_b   1.000
_cell.length_c   1.000
_cell.angle_alpha   90.00
_cell.angle_beta   90.00
_cell.angle_gamma   90.00
#
_symmetry.space_group_name_H-M   'P 1'
#
loop_
_entity.id
_entity.type
_entity.pdbx_description
1 polymer ?
#
loop_
_entity_poly.entity_id
_entity_poly.type
_entity_poly.pdbx_seq_one_letter_code
_entity_poly.pdbx_strand_id
1 'polypeptide(L)'
;MKKLIKAIVLLSALISAGCSDKYFSDELAPAGQSGQLGVTTLQYLQNNPSSFDTLARLIKLTGLESAVNESGSTFLAPRDYSIHNYFRLRYPDPKNMPATLDALPQSEKDMIAEIIKDYIIPKQEILSSGLATTYSYAVTAGGKKVRFNVVTTDYLG
;
A
#
# COMPACT_ATOMS: atom_id res chain seq x y z
N MET A 1 36.51 38.69 16.60
CA MET A 1 35.80 37.87 17.61
C MET A 1 34.28 38.04 17.58
N LYS A 2 33.70 39.24 17.78
CA LYS A 2 32.24 39.45 17.79
C LYS A 2 31.50 39.00 16.51
N LYS A 3 32.12 39.13 15.32
CA LYS A 3 31.55 38.67 14.04
C LYS A 3 31.54 37.13 13.91
N LEU A 4 32.54 36.46 14.49
CA LEU A 4 32.65 35.00 14.51
C LEU A 4 31.60 34.39 15.44
N ILE A 5 31.39 35.01 16.61
CA ILE A 5 30.35 34.60 17.57
C ILE A 5 28.95 34.74 16.94
N LYS A 6 28.68 35.83 16.22
CA LYS A 6 27.41 36.00 15.49
C LYS A 6 27.20 34.94 14.41
N ALA A 7 28.26 34.56 13.69
CA ALA A 7 28.18 33.52 12.66
C ALA A 7 27.90 32.13 13.26
N ILE A 8 28.52 31.79 14.40
CA ILE A 8 28.30 30.51 15.10
C ILE A 8 26.87 30.42 15.65
N VAL A 9 26.35 31.53 16.21
CA VAL A 9 24.96 31.59 16.72
C VAL A 9 23.95 31.47 15.57
N LEU A 10 24.22 32.11 14.43
CA LEU A 10 23.34 32.01 13.25
C LEU A 10 23.35 30.58 12.66
N LEU A 11 24.52 29.94 12.60
CA LEU A 11 24.65 28.57 12.09
C LEU A 11 23.95 27.55 13.00
N SER A 12 24.03 27.72 14.32
CA SER A 12 23.33 26.86 15.29
C SER A 12 21.81 27.06 15.28
N ALA A 13 21.33 28.27 15.00
CA ALA A 13 19.90 28.53 14.78
C ALA A 13 19.37 27.90 13.48
N LEU A 14 20.19 27.82 12.42
CA LEU A 14 19.81 27.19 11.16
C LEU A 14 19.73 25.66 11.25
N ILE A 15 20.61 25.03 12.05
CA ILE A 15 20.62 23.56 12.22
C ILE A 15 19.45 23.09 13.10
N SER A 16 18.96 23.93 14.03
CA SER A 16 17.82 23.59 14.91
C SER A 16 16.45 23.79 14.27
N ALA A 17 16.38 24.41 13.08
CA ALA A 17 15.15 24.56 12.29
C ALA A 17 14.87 23.37 11.34
N GLY A 18 15.73 22.35 11.35
CA GLY A 18 15.44 21.09 10.68
C GLY A 18 14.26 20.42 11.39
N CYS A 19 13.07 20.50 10.81
CA CYS A 19 12.04 19.52 11.13
C CYS A 19 12.66 18.14 10.89
N SER A 20 12.67 17.28 11.90
CA SER A 20 12.77 15.86 11.62
C SER A 20 11.61 15.58 10.69
N ASP A 21 11.89 15.32 9.41
CA ASP A 21 10.92 14.67 8.57
C ASP A 21 10.62 13.39 9.34
N LYS A 22 9.49 13.38 10.05
CA LYS A 22 8.81 12.14 10.32
C LYS A 22 8.52 11.64 8.92
N TYR A 23 9.45 10.86 8.38
CA TYR A 23 9.17 9.99 7.25
C TYR A 23 7.84 9.34 7.58
N PHE A 24 7.01 9.13 6.55
CA PHE A 24 5.75 8.39 6.64
C PHE A 24 6.04 6.97 7.20
N SER A 25 6.35 6.90 8.48
CA SER A 25 5.95 5.84 9.37
C SER A 25 4.46 6.02 9.33
N ASP A 26 3.82 5.20 8.49
CA ASP A 26 2.40 4.90 8.65
C ASP A 26 2.19 4.83 10.16
N GLU A 27 1.49 5.82 10.72
CA GLU A 27 1.05 5.75 12.09
C GLU A 27 0.08 4.57 12.06
N LEU A 28 0.64 3.36 12.24
CA LEU A 28 -0.08 2.20 12.69
C LEU A 28 -0.88 2.76 13.86
N ALA A 29 -2.18 2.94 13.65
CA ALA A 29 -3.07 3.47 14.66
C ALA A 29 -2.71 2.77 15.98
N PRO A 30 -2.61 3.50 17.11
CA PRO A 30 -2.15 2.93 18.37
C PRO A 30 -2.78 1.56 18.59
N ALA A 31 -1.95 0.54 18.83
CA ALA A 31 -2.42 -0.83 19.00
C ALA A 31 -3.62 -0.84 19.96
N GLY A 32 -4.80 -1.24 19.45
CA GLY A 32 -6.07 -1.20 20.19
C GLY A 32 -7.14 -0.22 19.68
N GLN A 33 -6.89 0.57 18.64
CA GLN A 33 -7.89 1.45 18.00
C GLN A 33 -8.48 0.88 16.68
N SER A 34 -8.54 -0.44 16.52
CA SER A 34 -9.21 -1.04 15.37
C SER A 34 -10.71 -1.18 15.65
N GLY A 35 -11.52 -0.22 15.21
CA GLY A 35 -12.97 -0.34 15.20
C GLY A 35 -13.46 -1.14 14.00
N GLN A 36 -14.59 -1.84 14.13
CA GLN A 36 -15.29 -2.41 12.98
C GLN A 36 -16.06 -1.29 12.27
N LEU A 37 -15.73 -1.02 11.00
CA LEU A 37 -16.41 0.01 10.20
C LEU A 37 -17.81 -0.40 9.72
N GLY A 38 -18.18 -1.68 9.85
CA GLY A 38 -19.50 -2.19 9.45
C GLY A 38 -19.76 -2.18 7.93
N VAL A 39 -18.71 -2.06 7.13
CA VAL A 39 -18.75 -2.06 5.65
C VAL A 39 -17.90 -3.19 5.11
N THR A 40 -18.17 -3.62 3.87
CA THR A 40 -17.29 -4.58 3.19
C THR A 40 -15.97 -3.92 2.79
N THR A 41 -14.92 -4.72 2.58
CA THR A 41 -13.63 -4.22 2.08
C THR A 41 -13.80 -3.43 0.79
N LEU A 42 -14.55 -3.95 -0.18
CA LEU A 42 -14.79 -3.25 -1.45
C LEU A 42 -15.57 -1.94 -1.26
N GLN A 43 -16.52 -1.90 -0.32
CA GLN A 43 -17.26 -0.67 -0.01
C GLN A 43 -16.34 0.38 0.64
N TYR A 44 -15.43 -0.04 1.53
CA TYR A 44 -14.41 0.86 2.07
C TYR A 44 -13.56 1.47 0.95
N LEU A 45 -13.09 0.67 -0.02
CA LEU A 45 -12.30 1.18 -1.15
C LEU A 45 -13.10 2.19 -1.98
N GLN A 46 -14.37 1.90 -2.27
CA GLN A 46 -15.26 2.79 -3.02
C GLN A 46 -15.56 4.10 -2.30
N ASN A 47 -15.62 4.08 -0.97
CA ASN A 47 -15.80 5.28 -0.15
C ASN A 47 -14.52 6.13 -0.05
N ASN A 48 -13.37 5.59 -0.46
CA ASN A 48 -12.06 6.26 -0.44
C ASN A 48 -11.45 6.38 -1.86
N PRO A 49 -12.17 6.98 -2.83
CA PRO A 49 -11.79 6.96 -4.24
C PRO A 49 -10.50 7.74 -4.52
N SER A 50 -10.11 8.71 -3.67
CA SER A 50 -8.85 9.43 -3.81
C SER A 50 -7.61 8.52 -3.76
N SER A 51 -7.73 7.32 -3.17
CA SER A 51 -6.63 6.35 -3.06
C SER A 51 -6.87 5.05 -3.82
N PHE A 52 -8.13 4.69 -4.12
CA PHE A 52 -8.50 3.35 -4.56
C PHE A 52 -9.55 3.29 -5.68
N ASP A 53 -9.81 4.38 -6.41
CA ASP A 53 -10.80 4.39 -7.51
C ASP A 53 -10.45 3.34 -8.59
N THR A 54 -9.19 3.34 -9.03
CA THR A 54 -8.70 2.42 -10.04
C THR A 54 -8.73 0.98 -9.52
N LEU A 55 -8.29 0.75 -8.27
CA LEU A 55 -8.33 -0.57 -7.65
C LEU A 55 -9.76 -1.14 -7.57
N ALA A 56 -10.71 -0.34 -7.07
CA ALA A 56 -12.10 -0.77 -6.92
C ALA A 56 -12.73 -1.15 -8.26
N ARG A 57 -12.38 -0.43 -9.34
CA ARG A 57 -12.83 -0.78 -10.69
C ARG A 57 -12.17 -2.05 -11.22
N LEU A 58 -10.87 -2.25 -11.01
CA LEU A 58 -10.17 -3.48 -11.41
C LEU A 58 -10.74 -4.73 -10.70
N ILE A 59 -11.06 -4.63 -9.41
CA ILE A 59 -11.70 -5.72 -8.66
C ILE A 59 -13.02 -6.14 -9.32
N LYS A 60 -13.87 -5.17 -9.69
CA LYS A 60 -15.14 -5.44 -10.39
C LYS A 60 -14.92 -6.04 -11.78
N LEU A 61 -13.96 -5.50 -12.54
CA LEU A 61 -13.65 -5.99 -13.89
C LEU A 61 -13.11 -7.42 -13.91
N THR A 62 -12.48 -7.85 -12.81
CA THR A 62 -11.87 -9.17 -12.67
C THR A 62 -12.76 -10.17 -11.93
N GLY A 63 -13.93 -9.75 -11.42
CA GLY A 63 -14.86 -10.61 -10.70
C GLY A 63 -14.35 -11.06 -9.32
N LEU A 64 -13.46 -10.28 -8.68
CA LEU A 64 -12.81 -10.63 -7.41
C LEU A 64 -13.53 -10.09 -6.17
N GLU A 65 -14.75 -9.57 -6.30
CA GLU A 65 -15.51 -8.96 -5.21
C GLU A 65 -15.69 -9.92 -4.03
N SER A 66 -16.03 -11.19 -4.30
CA SER A 66 -16.21 -12.21 -3.26
C SER A 66 -14.91 -12.52 -2.52
N ALA A 67 -13.78 -12.57 -3.23
CA ALA A 67 -12.47 -12.86 -2.63
C ALA A 67 -11.98 -11.69 -1.77
N VAL A 68 -12.19 -10.45 -2.22
CA VAL A 68 -11.80 -9.24 -1.48
C VAL A 68 -12.67 -9.02 -0.23
N ASN A 69 -13.94 -9.40 -0.30
CA ASN A 69 -14.88 -9.26 0.82
C ASN A 69 -14.95 -10.48 1.73
N GLU A 70 -14.09 -11.49 1.53
CA GLU A 70 -14.08 -12.69 2.36
C GLU A 70 -13.77 -12.31 3.82
N SER A 71 -14.64 -12.75 4.73
CA SER A 71 -14.49 -12.46 6.16
C SER A 71 -13.30 -13.22 6.75
N GLY A 72 -12.56 -12.57 7.65
CA GLY A 72 -11.35 -13.12 8.25
C GLY A 72 -10.15 -13.20 7.31
N SER A 73 -10.26 -12.66 6.09
CA SER A 73 -9.15 -12.54 5.13
C SER A 73 -8.49 -11.17 5.23
N THR A 74 -7.21 -11.09 4.90
CA THR A 74 -6.49 -9.81 4.79
C THR A 74 -6.32 -9.43 3.33
N PHE A 75 -6.72 -8.22 2.96
CA PHE A 75 -6.44 -7.65 1.66
C PHE A 75 -5.45 -6.49 1.76
N LEU A 76 -4.28 -6.65 1.17
CA LEU A 76 -3.23 -5.64 1.12
C LEU A 76 -3.47 -4.70 -0.08
N ALA A 77 -4.46 -3.81 0.04
CA ALA A 77 -4.94 -2.97 -1.06
C ALA A 77 -3.85 -2.03 -1.64
N PRO A 78 -3.38 -2.22 -2.89
CA PRO A 78 -2.46 -1.27 -3.51
C PRO A 78 -3.16 0.06 -3.83
N ARG A 79 -2.47 1.18 -3.62
CA ARG A 79 -3.01 2.51 -3.99
C ARG A 79 -2.97 2.75 -5.49
N ASP A 80 -3.83 3.64 -5.97
CA ASP A 80 -3.91 4.04 -7.38
C ASP A 80 -2.58 4.54 -7.95
N TYR A 81 -1.73 5.17 -7.14
CA TYR A 81 -0.36 5.54 -7.53
C TYR A 81 0.47 4.31 -7.98
N SER A 82 0.42 3.21 -7.23
CA SER A 82 1.16 1.98 -7.55
C SER A 82 0.62 1.35 -8.84
N ILE A 83 -0.70 1.35 -9.00
CA ILE A 83 -1.38 0.80 -10.19
C ILE A 83 -1.06 1.64 -11.44
N HIS A 84 -1.07 2.96 -11.31
CA HIS A 84 -0.68 3.87 -12.39
C HIS A 84 0.75 3.59 -12.88
N ASN A 85 1.71 3.43 -11.95
CA ASN A 85 3.08 3.10 -12.32
C ASN A 85 3.21 1.71 -12.96
N TYR A 86 2.45 0.72 -12.50
CA TYR A 86 2.37 -0.59 -13.15
C TYR A 86 1.97 -0.46 -14.62
N PHE A 87 0.89 0.28 -14.92
CA PHE A 87 0.45 0.46 -16.32
C PHE A 87 1.47 1.22 -17.17
N ARG A 88 2.16 2.22 -16.61
CA ARG A 88 3.24 2.93 -17.32
C ARG A 88 4.41 2.04 -17.67
N LEU A 89 4.75 1.08 -16.81
CA LEU A 89 5.79 0.09 -17.09
C LEU A 89 5.30 -0.96 -18.09
N ARG A 90 4.03 -1.36 -18.02
CA ARG A 90 3.40 -2.33 -18.93
C ARG A 90 3.24 -1.79 -20.36
N TYR A 91 2.94 -0.49 -20.49
CA TYR A 91 2.73 0.23 -21.74
C TYR A 91 3.67 1.44 -21.83
N PRO A 92 4.97 1.22 -22.12
CA PRO A 92 5.94 2.30 -22.16
C PRO A 92 5.69 3.29 -23.31
N ASP A 93 5.08 2.82 -24.41
CA ASP A 93 4.53 3.70 -25.46
C ASP A 93 3.05 3.99 -25.14
N PRO A 94 2.69 5.25 -24.85
CA PRO A 94 1.32 5.66 -24.55
C PRO A 94 0.31 5.31 -25.66
N LYS A 95 0.75 5.17 -26.91
CA LYS A 95 -0.13 4.79 -28.03
C LYS A 95 -0.68 3.37 -27.90
N ASN A 96 0.02 2.50 -27.16
CA ASN A 96 -0.39 1.12 -26.91
C ASN A 96 -1.24 0.98 -25.64
N MET A 97 -1.37 2.04 -24.84
CA MET A 97 -2.17 2.02 -23.61
C MET A 97 -3.67 2.06 -23.97
N PRO A 98 -4.48 1.10 -23.50
CA PRO A 98 -5.92 1.14 -23.72
C PRO A 98 -6.55 2.40 -23.11
N ALA A 99 -7.50 3.01 -23.82
CA ALA A 99 -8.13 4.26 -23.40
C ALA A 99 -8.93 4.13 -22.09
N THR A 100 -9.41 2.92 -21.78
CA THR A 100 -10.16 2.61 -20.56
C THR A 100 -9.77 1.22 -20.04
N LEU A 101 -10.05 0.96 -18.75
CA LEU A 101 -9.84 -0.36 -18.17
C LEU A 101 -10.75 -1.44 -18.81
N ASP A 102 -11.93 -1.07 -19.30
CA ASP A 102 -12.82 -1.99 -20.02
C ASP A 102 -12.21 -2.46 -21.33
N ALA A 103 -11.42 -1.61 -22.00
CA ALA A 103 -10.74 -1.88 -23.25
C ALA A 103 -9.47 -2.76 -23.09
N LEU A 104 -9.11 -3.14 -21.86
CA LEU A 104 -8.03 -4.10 -21.64
C LEU A 104 -8.35 -5.44 -22.33
N PRO A 105 -7.39 -6.06 -23.03
CA PRO A 105 -7.53 -7.41 -23.54
C PRO A 105 -7.88 -8.40 -22.41
N GLN A 106 -8.64 -9.45 -22.72
CA GLN A 106 -9.03 -10.43 -21.69
C GLN A 106 -7.81 -11.06 -21.01
N SER A 107 -6.75 -11.36 -21.76
CA SER A 107 -5.49 -11.88 -21.20
C SER A 107 -4.84 -10.94 -20.18
N GLU A 108 -4.98 -9.63 -20.35
CA GLU A 108 -4.49 -8.65 -19.36
C GLU A 108 -5.40 -8.61 -18.13
N LYS A 109 -6.73 -8.69 -18.32
CA LYS A 109 -7.67 -8.79 -17.20
C LYS A 109 -7.41 -10.04 -16.36
N ASP A 110 -7.16 -11.18 -17.00
CA ASP A 110 -6.83 -12.44 -16.33
C ASP A 110 -5.51 -12.32 -15.56
N MET A 111 -4.47 -11.72 -16.17
CA MET A 111 -3.20 -11.46 -15.50
C MET A 111 -3.38 -10.53 -14.28
N ILE A 112 -4.14 -9.45 -14.43
CA ILE A 112 -4.44 -8.53 -13.33
C ILE A 112 -5.21 -9.24 -12.22
N ALA A 113 -6.14 -10.14 -12.55
CA ALA A 113 -6.84 -10.94 -11.55
C ALA A 113 -5.85 -11.79 -10.73
N GLU A 114 -4.91 -12.46 -11.39
CA GLU A 114 -3.86 -13.23 -10.69
C GLU A 114 -2.97 -12.34 -9.82
N ILE A 115 -2.60 -11.15 -10.30
CA ILE A 115 -1.83 -10.18 -9.51
C ILE A 115 -2.63 -9.74 -8.27
N ILE A 116 -3.92 -9.41 -8.40
CA ILE A 116 -4.75 -8.98 -7.26
C ILE A 116 -4.90 -10.13 -6.24
N LYS A 117 -5.01 -11.38 -6.68
CA LYS A 117 -5.02 -12.55 -5.78
C LYS A 117 -3.75 -12.66 -4.93
N ASP A 118 -2.62 -12.14 -5.40
CA ASP A 118 -1.38 -12.08 -4.61
C ASP A 118 -1.42 -11.05 -3.47
N TYR A 119 -2.37 -10.13 -3.48
CA TYR A 119 -2.60 -9.19 -2.40
C TYR A 119 -3.66 -9.66 -1.40
N ILE A 120 -4.28 -10.82 -1.64
CA ILE A 120 -5.30 -11.41 -0.76
C ILE A 120 -4.66 -12.56 0.02
N ILE A 121 -4.81 -12.54 1.34
CA ILE A 121 -4.42 -13.62 2.24
C ILE A 121 -5.71 -14.21 2.81
N PRO A 122 -6.17 -15.36 2.30
CA PRO A 122 -7.47 -15.90 2.63
C PRO A 122 -7.48 -16.48 4.05
N LYS A 123 -8.57 -16.24 4.79
CA LYS A 123 -8.86 -16.86 6.10
C LYS A 123 -7.78 -16.63 7.16
N GLN A 124 -7.03 -15.54 7.03
CA GLN A 124 -6.06 -15.11 8.02
C GLN A 124 -6.02 -13.57 8.12
N GLU A 125 -6.22 -13.06 9.33
CA GLU A 125 -6.04 -11.65 9.67
C GLU A 125 -4.57 -11.36 10.01
N ILE A 126 -3.95 -10.45 9.28
CA ILE A 126 -2.57 -10.03 9.51
C ILE A 126 -2.59 -8.71 10.26
N LEU A 127 -2.36 -8.79 11.57
CA LEU A 127 -2.23 -7.62 12.44
C LEU A 127 -0.75 -7.29 12.65
N SER A 128 -0.41 -6.00 12.62
CA SER A 128 0.97 -5.55 12.85
C SER A 128 1.52 -6.00 14.20
N SER A 129 0.68 -6.02 15.24
CA SER A 129 1.03 -6.50 16.59
C SER A 129 1.33 -8.00 16.67
N GLY A 130 0.86 -8.79 15.71
CA GLY A 130 1.08 -10.24 15.63
C GLY A 130 2.30 -10.63 14.79
N LEU A 131 2.98 -9.68 14.17
CA LEU A 131 4.14 -9.95 13.32
C LEU A 131 5.43 -10.09 14.15
N ALA A 132 6.24 -11.10 13.80
CA ALA A 132 7.56 -11.27 14.39
C ALA A 132 8.53 -10.15 13.97
N THR A 133 9.50 -9.83 14.83
CA THR A 133 10.62 -8.91 14.55
C THR A 133 11.61 -9.43 13.51
N THR A 134 11.52 -10.70 13.15
CA THR A 134 12.26 -11.31 12.05
C THR A 134 11.38 -11.33 10.80
N TYR A 135 10.92 -12.52 10.38
CA TYR A 135 10.03 -12.68 9.25
C TYR A 135 8.78 -13.45 9.65
N SER A 136 7.62 -12.94 9.24
CA SER A 136 6.38 -13.70 9.24
C SER A 136 6.00 -14.05 7.81
N TYR A 137 5.29 -15.16 7.61
CA TYR A 137 4.92 -15.62 6.29
C TYR A 137 3.44 -15.97 6.23
N ALA A 138 2.85 -15.79 5.05
CA ALA A 138 1.52 -16.28 4.72
C ALA A 138 1.51 -16.79 3.27
N VAL A 139 0.38 -17.38 2.87
CA VAL A 139 0.14 -17.81 1.49
C VAL A 139 -1.00 -16.96 0.92
N THR A 140 -0.81 -16.43 -0.28
CA THR A 140 -1.79 -15.60 -0.96
C THR A 140 -2.87 -16.47 -1.62
N ALA A 141 -3.99 -15.86 -2.01
CA ALA A 141 -5.01 -16.54 -2.81
C ALA A 141 -4.47 -17.00 -4.20
N GLY A 142 -3.41 -16.34 -4.69
CA GLY A 142 -2.65 -16.75 -5.88
C GLY A 142 -1.65 -17.89 -5.62
N GLY A 143 -1.58 -18.42 -4.40
CA GLY A 143 -0.69 -19.52 -4.02
C GLY A 143 0.77 -19.12 -3.78
N LYS A 144 1.07 -17.82 -3.70
CA LYS A 144 2.44 -17.32 -3.47
C LYS A 144 2.73 -17.18 -1.98
N LYS A 145 3.99 -17.40 -1.60
CA LYS A 145 4.47 -17.14 -0.24
C LYS A 145 4.79 -15.65 -0.09
N VAL A 146 4.05 -14.96 0.77
CA VAL A 146 4.31 -13.56 1.14
C VAL A 146 5.14 -13.49 2.42
N ARG A 147 6.01 -12.48 2.51
CA ARG A 147 6.87 -12.22 3.67
C ARG A 147 6.55 -10.86 4.26
N PHE A 148 6.30 -10.82 5.55
CA PHE A 148 6.17 -9.61 6.35
C PHE A 148 7.45 -9.37 7.13
N ASN A 149 7.89 -8.11 7.13
CA ASN A 149 9.06 -7.66 7.86
C ASN A 149 8.69 -6.40 8.63
N VAL A 150 8.85 -6.43 9.96
CA VAL A 150 8.67 -5.27 10.82
C VAL A 150 10.06 -4.77 11.16
N VAL A 151 10.64 -3.96 10.28
CA VAL A 151 11.93 -3.31 10.58
C VAL A 151 11.64 -2.20 11.58
N THR A 152 12.01 -2.41 12.84
CA THR A 152 11.84 -1.43 13.93
C THR A 152 13.08 -0.58 14.17
N THR A 153 14.20 -0.89 13.50
CA THR A 153 15.45 -0.13 13.60
C THR A 153 15.82 0.38 12.23
N ASP A 154 15.95 1.71 12.09
CA ASP A 154 16.37 2.36 10.85
C ASP A 154 17.59 1.64 10.24
N TYR A 155 17.54 1.43 8.93
CA TYR A 155 18.66 0.85 8.16
C TYR A 155 19.94 1.70 8.20
N LEU A 156 19.90 2.86 8.85
CA LEU A 156 20.98 3.84 8.86
C LEU A 156 21.85 3.84 10.13
N GLY A 157 21.48 3.10 11.19
CA GLY A 157 22.30 2.98 12.41
C GLY A 157 22.28 4.23 13.28
#